data_AF-A0AA51IJ22-F1
#
_entry.id   AF-A0AA51IJ22-F1
#
_cell.length_a   1.000
_cell.length_b   1.000
_cell.length_c   1.000
_cell.angle_alpha   90.00
_cell.angle_beta   90.00
_cell.angle_gamma   90.00
#
_symmetry.space_group_name_H-M   'P 1'
#
loop_
_entity.id
_entity.type
_entity.pdbx_description
1 polymer ?
#
loop_
_entity_poly.entity_id
_entity_poly.type
_entity_poly.pdbx_seq_one_letter_code
_entity_poly.pdbx_strand_id
1 'polypeptide(L)' 'DALTGFTLEIEHLDGRKVSISRDKVTWAGARVRKKGDGMPNFDNNNLHGNLYVTFDIEFP' A
#
# COMPACT_ATOMS: atom_id res chain seq x y z
N ASP A 1 -7.77 10.94 -11.16
CA ASP A 1 -6.77 10.81 -10.07
C ASP A 1 -5.54 9.97 -10.43
N ALA A 2 -5.67 8.81 -11.08
CA ALA A 2 -4.51 7.96 -11.41
C ALA A 2 -3.41 8.62 -12.27
N LEU A 3 -3.76 9.64 -13.05
CA LEU A 3 -2.84 10.38 -13.94
C LEU A 3 -2.25 11.64 -13.31
N THR A 4 -2.90 12.20 -12.29
CA THR A 4 -2.54 13.48 -11.65
C THR A 4 -1.86 13.30 -10.29
N GLY A 5 -1.82 12.07 -9.79
CA GLY A 5 -1.32 11.71 -8.48
C GLY A 5 -2.42 11.71 -7.41
N PHE A 6 -2.24 10.90 -6.38
CA PHE A 6 -3.20 10.73 -5.29
C PHE A 6 -2.50 10.41 -3.97
N THR A 7 -3.21 10.67 -2.88
CA THR A 7 -2.86 10.21 -1.54
C THR A 7 -4.04 9.44 -0.98
N LEU A 8 -3.79 8.19 -0.59
CA LEU A 8 -4.76 7.31 0.04
C LEU A 8 -4.33 7.01 1.48
N GLU A 9 -5.28 7.05 2.40
CA GLU A 9 -5.10 6.47 3.73
C GLU A 9 -5.84 5.14 3.79
N ILE A 10 -5.14 4.08 4.16
CA ILE A 10 -5.74 2.78 4.44
C ILE A 10 -5.60 2.47 5.94
N GLU A 11 -6.65 1.90 6.51
CA GLU A 11 -6.60 1.36 7.86
C GLU A 11 -5.91 -0.01 7.81
N HIS A 12 -4.84 -0.15 8.57
CA HIS A 12 -4.08 -1.39 8.70
C HIS A 12 -4.72 -2.30 9.78
N LEU A 13 -4.40 -3.60 9.76
CA LEU A 13 -4.99 -4.59 10.66
C LEU A 13 -4.71 -4.32 12.16
N ASP A 14 -3.71 -3.51 12.47
CA ASP A 14 -3.36 -3.09 13.84
C ASP A 14 -4.02 -1.75 14.24
N GLY A 15 -4.94 -1.22 13.42
CA GLY A 15 -5.64 0.04 13.64
C GLY A 15 -4.84 1.29 13.32
N ARG A 16 -3.60 1.16 12.83
CA ARG A 16 -2.82 2.32 12.36
C ARG A 16 -3.26 2.73 10.96
N LYS A 17 -3.14 4.02 10.66
CA LYS A 17 -3.35 4.54 9.31
C LYS A 17 -2.05 4.52 8.53
N VAL A 18 -2.05 3.85 7.38
CA VAL A 18 -0.92 3.83 6.45
C VAL A 18 -1.24 4.76 5.30
N SER A 19 -0.45 5.83 5.16
CA SER A 19 -0.54 6.75 4.04
C SER A 19 0.26 6.23 2.84
N ILE A 20 -0.39 6.25 1.68
CA ILE A 20 0.17 5.85 0.40
C ILE A 20 0.00 7.03 -0.56
N SER A 21 1.10 7.70 -0.86
CA SER A 21 1.14 8.78 -1.85
C SER A 21 1.78 8.30 -3.15
N ARG A 22 1.26 8.80 -4.28
CA ARG A 22 1.82 8.54 -5.60
C ARG A 22 1.78 9.81 -6.43
N ASP A 23 2.96 10.34 -6.75
CA ASP A 23 3.11 11.56 -7.55
C ASP A 23 3.28 11.27 -9.05
N LYS A 24 3.43 9.99 -9.42
CA LYS A 24 3.64 9.54 -10.80
C LYS A 24 2.40 8.84 -11.33
N VAL A 25 2.29 8.81 -12.66
CA VAL A 25 1.27 8.06 -13.38
C VAL A 25 1.20 6.63 -12.84
N THR A 26 0.03 6.25 -12.38
CA THR A 26 -0.28 4.89 -11.90
C THR A 26 -0.99 4.18 -13.05
N TRP A 27 -0.39 3.10 -13.57
CA TRP A 27 -1.00 2.26 -14.60
C TRP A 27 -1.79 1.11 -13.96
N ALA A 28 -2.69 0.48 -14.71
CA ALA A 28 -3.51 -0.62 -14.21
C ALA A 28 -2.63 -1.79 -13.74
N GLY A 29 -2.85 -2.27 -12.52
CA GLY A 29 -2.02 -3.31 -11.91
C GLY A 29 -0.69 -2.80 -11.34
N ALA A 30 -0.48 -1.49 -11.27
CA ALA A 30 0.66 -0.92 -10.55
C ALA A 30 0.67 -1.38 -9.09
N ARG A 31 1.86 -1.66 -8.57
CA ARG A 31 2.06 -2.12 -7.19
C ARG A 31 2.95 -1.17 -6.41
N VAL A 32 2.55 -0.87 -5.18
CA VAL A 32 3.37 -0.16 -4.20
C VAL A 32 3.72 -1.13 -3.08
N ARG A 33 5.01 -1.15 -2.73
CA ARG A 33 5.54 -1.92 -1.61
C ARG A 33 5.77 -0.99 -0.43
N LYS A 34 5.21 -1.33 0.72
CA LYS A 34 5.46 -0.66 1.99
C LYS A 34 6.16 -1.65 2.93
N LYS A 35 7.43 -1.34 3.25
CA LYS A 35 8.30 -2.24 4.02
C LYS A 35 7.95 -2.17 5.51
N GLY A 36 7.76 -3.32 6.15
CA GLY A 36 7.48 -3.41 7.59
C GLY A 36 6.00 -3.36 7.97
N ASP A 37 5.11 -3.04 7.03
CA ASP A 37 3.66 -3.01 7.26
C ASP A 37 2.98 -4.35 6.86
N GLY A 38 3.74 -5.45 6.83
CA GLY A 38 3.17 -6.78 6.62
C GLY A 38 2.83 -7.50 7.93
N MET A 39 2.33 -8.73 7.79
CA MET A 39 2.08 -9.60 8.94
C MET A 39 3.36 -9.88 9.75
N PRO A 40 3.26 -10.04 11.08
CA PRO A 40 4.37 -10.45 11.91
C PRO A 40 4.86 -11.86 11.52
N ASN A 41 6.16 -12.09 11.67
CA ASN A 41 6.77 -13.39 11.47
C ASN A 41 6.40 -14.32 12.64
N PHE A 42 6.07 -15.57 12.32
CA PHE A 42 5.67 -16.59 13.30
C PHE A 42 6.73 -16.85 14.38
N ASP A 43 8.02 -16.89 14.01
CA ASP A 43 9.11 -17.21 14.93
C ASP A 43 9.61 -15.99 15.72
N ASN A 44 9.45 -14.79 15.15
CA ASN A 44 9.87 -13.55 15.78
C ASN A 44 8.91 -12.41 15.46
N ASN A 45 7.99 -12.14 16.39
CA ASN A 45 6.96 -11.11 16.27
C ASN A 45 7.48 -9.68 16.12
N ASN A 46 8.78 -9.41 16.35
CA ASN A 46 9.38 -8.11 16.08
C ASN A 46 9.71 -7.91 14.59
N LEU A 47 9.70 -8.98 13.79
CA LEU A 47 9.90 -8.92 12.35
C LEU A 47 8.55 -8.91 11.65
N HIS A 48 8.38 -7.97 10.72
CA HIS A 48 7.17 -7.85 9.91
C HIS A 48 7.48 -8.00 8.43
N GLY A 49 6.51 -8.52 7.69
CA GLY A 49 6.56 -8.61 6.23
C GLY A 49 6.47 -7.25 5.53
N ASN A 50 6.18 -7.29 4.24
CA ASN A 50 5.86 -6.07 3.48
C ASN A 50 4.38 -6.09 3.08
N LEU A 51 3.75 -4.93 3.10
CA LEU A 51 2.45 -4.72 2.48
C LEU A 51 2.65 -4.45 0.99
N TYR A 52 1.89 -5.15 0.16
CA TYR A 52 1.80 -4.88 -1.27
C TYR A 52 0.41 -4.37 -1.59
N VAL A 53 0.33 -3.14 -2.09
CA VAL A 53 -0.93 -2.53 -2.54
C VAL A 53 -0.93 -2.54 -4.06
N THR A 54 -1.95 -3.17 -4.64
CA THR A 54 -2.16 -3.21 -6.09
C THR A 54 -3.32 -2.28 -6.42
N PHE A 55 -3.12 -1.40 -7.40
CA PHE A 55 -4.17 -0.49 -7.84
C PHE A 55 -4.91 -1.08 -9.02
N ASP A 56 -6.22 -1.23 -8.86
CA ASP A 56 -7.14 -1.43 -9.96
C ASP A 56 -7.65 -0.05 -10.43
N ILE A 57 -7.62 0.18 -11.75
CA ILE A 57 -7.94 1.49 -12.32
C ILE A 57 -9.21 1.33 -13.14
N GLU A 58 -10.26 2.01 -12.68
CA GLU A 58 -11.52 2.10 -13.40
C GLU A 58 -11.36 3.11 -14.56
N PHE A 59 -11.62 2.63 -15.78
CA PHE A 59 -11.63 3.46 -16.99
C PHE A 59 -13.08 3.94 -17.25
N PRO A 60 -13.28 5.20 -17.67
CA PRO A 60 -14.60 5.74 -17.98
C PRO A 60 -15.23 5.14 -19.25
#